data_AF-W9EBC4-F1
#
_entry.id   AF-W9EBC4-F1
#
_cell.length_a   1.000
_cell.length_b   1.000
_cell.length_c   1.000
_cell.angle_alpha   90.00
_cell.angle_beta   90.00
_cell.angle_gamma   90.00
#
_symmetry.space_group_name_H-M   'P 1'
#
loop_
_entity.id
_entity.type
_entity.pdbx_description
1 polymer ?
#
loop_
_entity_poly.entity_id
_entity_poly.type
_entity_poly.pdbx_seq_one_letter_code
_entity_poly.pdbx_strand_id
1 'polypeptide(L)' 'MRSLPPKYKITKPYNVYEVVKPFEGLEGKIATWFDQPGGGIQYKLPKTIEGLINEGYIRKVEK' A
#
# COMPACT_ATOMS: atom_id res chain seq x y z
N MET A 1 10.16 -2.34 -4.60
CA MET A 1 10.93 -1.33 -3.84
C MET A 1 10.08 -0.08 -3.68
N ARG A 2 10.10 0.57 -2.49
CA ARG A 2 9.00 1.46 -2.06
C ARG A 2 9.34 2.95 -1.94
N SER A 3 10.61 3.34 -2.05
CA SER A 3 11.07 4.74 -1.83
C SER A 3 10.45 5.39 -0.59
N LEU A 4 10.56 4.72 0.57
CA LEU A 4 10.06 5.24 1.85
C LEU A 4 11.23 5.69 2.73
N PRO A 5 11.02 6.65 3.65
CA PRO A 5 12.04 7.04 4.62
C PRO A 5 12.52 5.81 5.42
N PRO A 6 13.84 5.65 5.67
CA PRO A 6 14.37 4.50 6.41
C PRO A 6 13.70 4.28 7.77
N LYS A 7 13.37 5.36 8.48
CA LYS A 7 12.68 5.32 9.80
C LYS A 7 11.34 4.57 9.77
N TYR A 8 10.67 4.48 8.63
CA TYR A 8 9.37 3.78 8.53
C TYR A 8 9.50 2.26 8.69
N LYS A 9 10.69 1.68 8.50
CA LYS A 9 10.93 0.26 8.79
C LYS A 9 10.69 -0.09 10.27
N ILE A 10 10.82 0.89 11.17
CA ILE A 10 10.71 0.70 12.62
C ILE A 10 9.45 1.40 13.16
N THR A 11 9.10 2.56 12.62
CA THR A 11 8.03 3.42 13.14
C THR A 11 6.65 3.14 12.56
N LYS A 12 6.54 2.34 11.50
CA LYS A 12 5.26 2.03 10.85
C LYS A 12 5.04 0.52 10.81
N PRO A 13 3.88 0.03 11.25
CA PRO A 13 3.59 -1.40 11.22
C PRO A 13 3.50 -1.88 9.77
N TYR A 14 3.94 -3.11 9.54
CA TYR A 14 3.70 -3.80 8.28
C TYR A 14 2.32 -4.46 8.31
N ASN A 15 1.52 -4.23 7.27
CA ASN A 15 0.20 -4.81 7.13
C ASN A 15 0.08 -5.46 5.76
N VAL A 16 -0.65 -6.57 5.70
CA VAL A 16 -0.96 -7.30 4.47
C VAL A 16 -2.48 -7.37 4.34
N TYR A 17 -2.97 -7.16 3.13
CA TYR A 17 -4.39 -7.19 2.81
C TYR A 17 -4.63 -8.06 1.58
N GLU A 18 -5.82 -8.66 1.53
CA GLU A 18 -6.33 -9.36 0.37
C GLU A 18 -7.52 -8.60 -0.20
N VAL A 19 -7.57 -8.45 -1.53
CA VAL A 19 -8.72 -7.89 -2.25
C VAL A 19 -9.76 -9.01 -2.37
N VAL A 20 -10.91 -8.82 -1.72
CA VAL A 20 -12.01 -9.80 -1.72
C VAL A 20 -13.11 -9.46 -2.72
N LYS A 21 -13.18 -8.19 -3.14
CA LYS A 21 -14.10 -7.68 -4.15
C LYS A 21 -13.36 -6.71 -5.06
N PRO A 22 -13.55 -6.74 -6.39
CA PRO A 22 -12.89 -5.80 -7.30
C PRO A 22 -13.31 -4.34 -7.01
N PHE A 23 -12.36 -3.42 -7.14
CA PHE A 23 -12.57 -1.98 -7.09
C PHE A 23 -11.49 -1.26 -7.91
N GLU A 24 -11.80 -0.05 -8.37
CA GLU A 24 -10.88 0.75 -9.17
C GLU A 24 -9.74 1.33 -8.33
N GLY A 25 -8.55 1.41 -8.91
CA GLY A 25 -7.38 2.04 -8.30
C GLY A 25 -6.40 2.52 -9.36
N LEU A 26 -5.59 3.53 -9.04
CA LEU A 26 -4.58 4.03 -9.97
C LEU A 26 -3.25 3.32 -9.72
N GLU A 27 -2.80 2.55 -10.70
CA GLU A 27 -1.48 1.95 -10.72
C GLU A 27 -0.42 2.96 -11.19
N GLY A 28 0.77 2.92 -10.58
CA GLY A 28 1.91 3.66 -11.09
C GLY A 28 3.25 3.09 -10.64
N LYS A 29 4.30 3.41 -11.40
CA LYS A 29 5.68 3.10 -11.02
C LYS A 29 6.20 4.13 -10.02
N ILE A 30 6.77 3.65 -8.92
CA ILE A 30 7.34 4.48 -7.86
C ILE A 30 8.63 5.15 -8.37
N ALA A 31 8.73 6.47 -8.24
CA ALA A 31 9.94 7.21 -8.58
C ALA A 31 11.07 7.00 -7.55
N THR A 32 12.29 7.35 -7.93
CA THR A 32 13.46 7.39 -7.03
C THR A 32 13.26 8.48 -5.97
N TRP A 33 13.38 8.14 -4.68
CA TRP A 33 13.30 9.11 -3.58
C TRP A 33 13.93 8.56 -2.29
N PHE A 34 14.27 9.43 -1.33
CA PHE A 34 14.94 9.08 -0.06
C PHE A 34 16.22 8.23 -0.25
N ASP A 35 17.02 8.54 -1.27
CA ASP A 35 18.23 7.78 -1.65
C ASP A 35 17.94 6.28 -1.90
N GLN A 36 16.72 5.96 -2.34
CA GLN A 36 16.29 4.63 -2.74
C GLN A 36 15.97 4.61 -4.25
N PRO A 37 16.29 3.52 -4.97
CA PRO A 37 16.12 3.46 -6.42
C PRO A 37 14.66 3.37 -6.91
N GLY A 38 13.66 3.25 -6.03
CA GLY A 38 12.25 3.21 -6.41
C GLY A 38 11.85 2.02 -7.31
N GLY A 39 11.10 2.26 -8.36
CA GLY A 39 10.79 1.27 -9.40
C GLY A 39 9.80 0.15 -9.04
N GLY A 40 9.30 0.08 -7.80
CA GLY A 40 8.15 -0.78 -7.48
C GLY A 40 6.83 -0.25 -8.05
N ILE A 41 5.78 -1.06 -7.97
CA ILE A 41 4.42 -0.64 -8.29
C ILE A 41 3.74 -0.13 -7.02
N GLN A 42 3.05 1.01 -7.13
CA GLN A 42 2.15 1.54 -6.11
C GLN A 42 0.73 1.63 -6.65
N TYR A 43 -0.24 1.53 -5.75
CA TYR A 43 -1.65 1.75 -6.04
C TYR A 43 -2.17 2.91 -5.19
N LYS A 44 -2.71 3.94 -5.83
CA LYS A 44 -3.50 4.96 -5.15
C LYS A 44 -4.94 4.49 -5.10
N LEU A 45 -5.40 4.19 -3.89
CA LEU A 45 -6.73 3.67 -3.63
C LEU A 45 -7.75 4.82 -3.61
N PRO A 46 -9.02 4.56 -4.01
CA PRO A 46 -10.07 5.59 -4.04
C PRO A 46 -10.58 5.94 -2.64
N LYS A 47 -10.30 5.09 -1.65
CA LYS A 47 -10.72 5.23 -0.25
C LYS A 47 -9.57 4.88 0.69
N THR A 48 -9.73 5.21 1.96
CA THR A 48 -8.80 4.79 3.02
C THR A 48 -8.82 3.28 3.20
N ILE A 49 -7.76 2.71 3.78
CA ILE A 49 -7.71 1.29 4.13
C ILE A 49 -8.87 0.89 5.03
N GLU A 50 -9.19 1.71 6.04
CA GLU A 50 -10.32 1.48 6.95
C GLU A 50 -11.66 1.48 6.21
N GLY A 51 -11.88 2.43 5.29
CA GLY A 51 -13.10 2.47 4.49
C GLY A 51 -13.27 1.24 3.61
N LEU A 52 -12.18 0.78 2.98
CA LEU A 52 -12.22 -0.44 2.16
C LEU A 52 -12.45 -1.72 2.98
N ILE A 53 -11.99 -1.76 4.25
CA ILE A 53 -12.28 -2.87 5.16
C ILE A 53 -13.75 -2.84 5.59
N ASN A 54 -14.24 -1.67 6.03
CA ASN A 54 -15.61 -1.52 6.52
C ASN A 54 -16.65 -1.81 5.44
N GLU A 55 -16.36 -1.50 4.18
CA GLU A 55 -17.22 -1.80 3.04
C GLU A 55 -17.01 -3.21 2.46
N GLY A 56 -16.06 -3.98 3.01
CA GLY A 56 -15.79 -5.36 2.62
C GLY A 56 -15.15 -5.52 1.24
N TYR A 57 -14.37 -4.53 0.77
CA TYR A 57 -13.57 -4.65 -0.46
C TYR A 57 -12.24 -5.35 -0.23
N ILE A 58 -11.64 -5.14 0.94
CA ILE A 58 -10.39 -5.78 1.35
C ILE A 58 -10.52 -6.36 2.76
N ARG A 59 -9.72 -7.36 3.08
CA ARG A 59 -9.55 -7.86 4.45
C ARG A 59 -8.09 -7.89 4.85
N LYS A 60 -7.80 -7.65 6.13
CA LYS A 60 -6.45 -7.81 6.68
C LYS A 60 -6.11 -9.30 6.77
N VAL A 61 -4.89 -9.68 6.41
CA VAL A 61 -4.37 -11.03 6.60
C VAL A 61 -3.21 -10.98 7.59
N GLU A 62 -3.18 -11.96 8.49
CA GLU A 62 -2.03 -12.18 9.36
C GLU A 62 -0.97 -12.98 8.60
N LYS A 63 0.29 -12.69 8.88
CA LYS A 63 1.44 -13.33 8.26
C LYS A 63 2.36 -13.88 9.33
#